data_AF-A0A6G1WJM0-F1
#
_entry.id   AF-A0A6G1WJM0-F1
#
_cell.length_a   1.000
_cell.length_b   1.000
_cell.length_c   1.000
_cell.angle_alpha   90.00
_cell.angle_beta   90.00
_cell.angle_gamma   90.00
#
_symmetry.space_group_name_H-M   'P 1'
#
loop_
_entity.id
_entity.type
_entity.pdbx_description
1 polymer ?
#
loop_
_entity_poly.entity_id
_entity_poly.type
_entity_poly.pdbx_seq_one_letter_code
_entity_poly.pdbx_strand_id
1 'polypeptide(L)'
;MSISHSNIAHKEAALVPNGDIAARVKAAREAVGYSIEDLAVTCGLAVVEINDIENGTDFSPAKLKRVAGALQVPVSHFLPTEM
;
A
#
# COMPACT_ATOMS: atom_id res chain seq x y z
N MET A 1 24.02 18.15 9.44
CA MET A 1 22.63 17.85 9.81
C MET A 1 22.43 16.37 9.53
N SER A 2 22.37 15.56 10.59
CA SER A 2 22.29 14.11 10.47
C SER A 2 20.87 13.71 10.11
N ILE A 3 20.66 13.24 8.89
CA ILE A 3 19.42 12.59 8.51
C ILE A 3 19.56 11.12 8.93
N SER A 4 18.94 10.77 10.05
CA SER A 4 18.82 9.39 10.52
C SER A 4 17.98 8.62 9.51
N HIS A 5 18.61 7.68 8.80
CA HIS A 5 17.92 6.69 7.99
C HIS A 5 17.33 5.66 8.96
N SER A 6 16.11 5.90 9.42
CA SER A 6 15.40 4.95 10.26
C SER A 6 15.07 3.70 9.44
N ASN A 7 15.86 2.67 9.68
CA ASN A 7 15.70 1.30 9.23
C ASN A 7 14.31 0.78 9.64
N ILE A 8 13.32 0.87 8.74
CA ILE A 8 12.01 0.25 8.91
C ILE A 8 12.20 -1.26 8.72
N ALA A 9 12.23 -1.97 9.85
CA ALA A 9 12.22 -3.41 9.89
C ALA A 9 10.94 -3.93 9.21
N HIS A 10 11.08 -4.44 7.99
CA HIS A 10 10.09 -5.26 7.31
C HIS A 10 9.90 -6.54 8.13
N LYS A 11 8.98 -6.48 9.10
CA LYS A 11 8.59 -7.66 9.87
C LYS A 11 7.68 -8.49 8.98
N GLU A 12 8.30 -9.51 8.41
CA GLU A 12 7.68 -10.66 7.75
C GLU A 12 6.44 -11.12 8.54
N ALA A 13 5.26 -10.82 8.01
CA ALA A 13 4.00 -11.37 8.47
C ALA A 13 3.52 -12.34 7.39
N ALA A 14 3.97 -13.58 7.50
CA ALA A 14 3.53 -14.69 6.69
C ALA A 14 2.02 -14.97 6.86
N LEU A 15 1.43 -15.54 5.80
CA LEU A 15 0.21 -16.37 5.73
C LEU A 15 -1.12 -15.71 5.33
N VAL A 16 -1.22 -15.15 4.12
CA VAL A 16 -2.36 -15.34 3.18
C VAL A 16 -2.04 -14.66 1.84
N PRO A 17 -2.51 -15.16 0.68
CA PRO A 17 -2.35 -14.49 -0.62
C PRO A 17 -2.89 -13.05 -0.65
N ASN A 18 -3.84 -12.72 0.23
CA ASN A 18 -4.37 -11.37 0.41
C ASN A 18 -3.48 -10.48 1.30
N GLY A 19 -2.72 -11.07 2.22
CA GLY A 19 -1.76 -10.35 3.07
C GLY A 19 -0.60 -9.76 2.27
N ASP A 20 -0.23 -10.41 1.16
CA ASP A 20 0.80 -9.93 0.25
C ASP A 20 0.40 -8.59 -0.40
N ILE A 21 -0.88 -8.45 -0.80
CA ILE A 21 -1.39 -7.21 -1.42
C ILE A 21 -1.39 -6.06 -0.41
N ALA A 22 -1.89 -6.30 0.81
CA ALA A 22 -1.90 -5.32 1.91
C ALA A 22 -0.47 -4.82 2.22
N ALA A 23 0.46 -5.76 2.40
CA ALA A 23 1.85 -5.45 2.69
C ALA A 23 2.52 -4.66 1.55
N ARG A 24 2.25 -5.02 0.29
CA ARG A 24 2.76 -4.30 -0.89
C ARG A 24 2.23 -2.87 -1.00
N VAL A 25 0.94 -2.66 -0.74
CA VAL A 25 0.34 -1.31 -0.73
C VAL A 25 0.99 -0.45 0.34
N LYS A 26 1.12 -1.01 1.56
CA LYS A 26 1.76 -0.33 2.67
C LYS A 26 3.22 0.02 2.39
N ALA A 27 3.99 -0.94 1.89
CA ALA A 27 5.39 -0.72 1.52
C ALA A 27 5.54 0.32 0.41
N ALA A 28 4.67 0.31 -0.59
CA ALA A 28 4.68 1.32 -1.66
C ALA A 28 4.34 2.72 -1.13
N ARG A 29 3.36 2.83 -0.22
CA ARG A 29 3.04 4.10 0.44
C ARG A 29 4.21 4.62 1.27
N GLU A 30 4.83 3.75 2.08
CA GLU A 30 6.01 4.10 2.89
C GLU A 30 7.21 4.47 2.03
N ALA A 31 7.41 3.82 0.88
CA ALA A 31 8.48 4.15 -0.07
C ALA A 31 8.32 5.53 -0.71
N VAL A 32 7.08 5.96 -0.97
CA VAL A 32 6.78 7.32 -1.46
C VAL A 32 6.84 8.34 -0.31
N GLY A 33 6.71 7.90 0.94
CA GLY A 33 6.70 8.78 2.12
C GLY A 33 5.35 9.43 2.39
N TYR A 34 4.25 8.86 1.87
CA TYR A 34 2.90 9.35 2.14
C TYR A 34 2.34 8.77 3.45
N SER A 35 1.60 9.60 4.19
CA SER A 35 0.73 9.11 5.27
C SER A 35 -0.52 8.46 4.66
N ILE A 36 -1.26 7.67 5.45
CA ILE A 36 -2.56 7.12 5.01
C ILE A 36 -3.50 8.25 4.57
N GLU A 37 -3.48 9.37 5.29
CA GLU A 37 -4.27 10.57 5.01
C GLU A 37 -3.86 11.22 3.68
N ASP A 38 -2.56 11.41 3.44
CA ASP A 38 -2.03 11.97 2.20
C ASP A 38 -2.38 11.09 1.00
N LEU A 39 -2.21 9.76 1.15
CA LEU A 39 -2.56 8.82 0.10
C LEU A 39 -4.07 8.90 -0.20
N ALA A 40 -4.91 8.87 0.84
CA ALA A 40 -6.37 8.97 0.73
C ALA A 40 -6.80 10.21 -0.07
N VAL A 41 -6.25 11.39 0.27
CA VAL A 41 -6.52 12.64 -0.45
C VAL A 41 -6.04 12.57 -1.90
N THR A 42 -4.84 12.02 -2.14
CA THR A 42 -4.25 11.95 -3.48
C THR A 42 -5.01 11.03 -4.42
N CYS A 43 -5.47 9.88 -3.92
CA CYS A 43 -6.22 8.89 -4.70
C CYS A 43 -7.75 9.13 -4.69
N GLY A 44 -8.23 10.08 -3.89
CA GLY A 44 -9.65 10.39 -3.72
C GLY A 44 -10.45 9.26 -3.04
N LEU A 45 -9.81 8.54 -2.10
CA LEU A 45 -10.44 7.52 -1.27
C LEU A 45 -10.55 8.03 0.17
N ALA A 46 -11.39 7.39 0.99
CA ALA A 46 -11.41 7.68 2.42
C ALA A 46 -10.25 6.99 3.15
N VAL A 47 -9.77 7.59 4.24
CA VAL A 47 -8.70 7.04 5.11
C VAL A 47 -9.04 5.62 5.57
N VAL A 48 -10.31 5.37 5.91
CA VAL A 48 -10.80 4.04 6.29
C VAL A 48 -10.63 3.03 5.17
N GLU A 49 -10.85 3.42 3.91
CA GLU A 49 -10.69 2.52 2.77
C GLU A 49 -9.22 2.16 2.53
N ILE A 50 -8.30 3.12 2.70
CA ILE A 50 -6.86 2.82 2.64
C ILE A 50 -6.46 1.87 3.77
N ASN A 51 -7.00 2.09 4.97
CA ASN A 51 -6.76 1.21 6.10
C ASN A 51 -7.34 -0.20 5.87
N ASP A 52 -8.55 -0.32 5.29
CA ASP A 52 -9.13 -1.61 4.91
C ASP A 52 -8.29 -2.35 3.87
N ILE A 53 -7.68 -1.62 2.91
CA ILE A 53 -6.74 -2.18 1.95
C ILE A 53 -5.46 -2.66 2.66
N GLU A 54 -4.86 -1.85 3.54
CA GLU A 54 -3.63 -2.23 4.26
C GLU A 54 -3.83 -3.32 5.31
N ASN A 55 -5.07 -3.51 5.82
CA ASN A 55 -5.42 -4.63 6.71
C ASN A 55 -5.89 -5.87 5.95
N GLY A 56 -6.10 -5.73 4.64
CA GLY A 56 -6.61 -6.78 3.77
C GLY A 56 -8.07 -7.16 3.97
N THR A 57 -8.84 -6.22 4.51
CA THR A 57 -10.31 -6.30 4.62
C THR A 57 -10.99 -6.07 3.28
N ASP A 58 -10.48 -5.15 2.45
CA ASP A 58 -11.07 -4.82 1.14
C ASP A 58 -10.00 -4.50 0.08
N PHE A 59 -9.98 -5.29 -1.00
CA PHE A 59 -9.09 -5.10 -2.15
C PHE A 59 -9.88 -4.90 -3.44
N SER A 60 -10.86 -4.01 -3.39
CA SER A 60 -11.64 -3.69 -4.57
C SER A 60 -10.72 -3.21 -5.72
N PRO A 61 -10.76 -3.82 -6.92
CA PRO A 61 -9.85 -3.49 -8.02
C PRO A 61 -9.96 -2.04 -8.49
N ALA A 62 -11.12 -1.41 -8.26
CA ALA A 62 -11.31 0.02 -8.47
C ALA A 62 -10.48 0.89 -7.50
N LYS A 63 -10.33 0.47 -6.24
CA LYS A 63 -9.53 1.17 -5.23
C LYS A 63 -8.03 0.94 -5.47
N LEU A 64 -7.63 -0.30 -5.75
CA LEU A 64 -6.25 -0.63 -6.13
C LEU A 64 -5.79 0.17 -7.35
N LYS A 65 -6.65 0.34 -8.37
CA LYS A 65 -6.35 1.20 -9.53
C LYS A 65 -6.11 2.67 -9.15
N ARG A 66 -6.89 3.21 -8.22
CA ARG A 66 -6.71 4.59 -7.74
C ARG A 66 -5.42 4.75 -6.94
N VAL A 67 -5.15 3.82 -6.03
CA VAL A 67 -3.92 3.79 -5.23
C VAL A 67 -2.70 3.63 -6.11
N ALA A 68 -2.75 2.73 -7.10
CA ALA A 68 -1.71 2.55 -8.13
C ALA A 68 -1.43 3.85 -8.89
N GLY A 69 -2.47 4.55 -9.32
CA GLY A 69 -2.34 5.85 -10.00
C GLY A 69 -1.69 6.92 -9.13
N ALA A 70 -2.08 7.01 -7.86
CA ALA A 70 -1.52 7.96 -6.90
C ALA A 70 -0.04 7.67 -6.55
N LEU A 71 0.32 6.39 -6.41
CA LEU A 71 1.68 5.95 -6.15
C LEU A 71 2.54 5.85 -7.42
N GLN A 72 1.96 6.12 -8.59
CA GLN A 72 2.60 6.00 -9.91
C GLN A 72 3.21 4.61 -10.18
N VAL A 73 2.60 3.56 -9.63
CA VAL A 73 3.00 2.16 -9.85
C VAL A 73 1.91 1.41 -10.62
N PRO A 74 2.25 0.36 -11.39
CA PRO A 74 1.23 -0.47 -12.02
C PRO A 74 0.45 -1.29 -10.97
N VAL A 75 -0.85 -1.52 -11.20
CA VAL A 75 -1.69 -2.35 -10.31
C VAL A 75 -1.14 -3.76 -10.14
N SER A 76 -0.50 -4.30 -11.17
CA SER A 76 0.20 -5.58 -11.16
C SER A 76 1.30 -5.67 -10.11
N HIS A 77 1.80 -4.53 -9.60
CA HIS A 77 2.76 -4.50 -8.51
C HIS A 77 2.15 -4.99 -7.18
N PHE A 78 0.85 -4.79 -7.00
CA PHE A 78 0.11 -5.20 -5.81
C PHE A 78 -0.47 -6.61 -5.96
N LEU A 79 -0.81 -7.02 -7.17
CA LEU A 79 -1.36 -8.36 -7.42
C LEU A 79 -0.23 -9.40 -7.40
N PRO A 80 -0.43 -10.57 -6.78
CA PRO A 80 0.51 -11.67 -6.92
C PRO A 80 0.60 -12.05 -8.40
N THR A 81 1.81 -12.01 -8.95
CA THR A 81 2.06 -12.46 -10.31
C THR A 81 1.96 -13.99 -10.30
N GLU A 82 0.79 -14.54 -10.56
CA GLU A 82 0.67 -15.93 -10.95
C GLU A 82 1.16 -16.05 -12.40
N MET A 83 2.33 -16.67 -12.56
CA MET A 83 2.82 -17.19 -13.84
C MET A 83 2.55 -18.69 -13.88
#